data_AF-V5DQ88-F1
#
_entry.id   AF-V5DQ88-F1
#
_cell.length_a   1.000
_cell.length_b   1.000
_cell.length_c   1.000
_cell.angle_alpha   90.00
_cell.angle_beta   90.00
_cell.angle_gamma   90.00
#
_symmetry.space_group_name_H-M   'P 1'
#
loop_
_entity.id
_entity.type
_entity.pdbx_description
1 polymer ?
#
loop_
_entity_poly.entity_id
_entity_poly.type
_entity_poly.pdbx_seq_one_letter_code
_entity_poly.pdbx_strand_id
1 'polypeptide(L)'
;MFKAIFIAPLLALAMSFQQAHADDTSIALQETQDCLRKQNCSSATTDAGKAADRKVLDALGGDASIKQELYGISADILPILVQQAGGDTTKMLAILEKAQNNPEDFLKLLPLELQNRIKIVATGLDKDQALKGGKKF
;
A
#
# COMPACT_ATOMS: atom_id res chain seq x y z
N MET A 1 -19.76 3.67 0.65
CA MET A 1 -19.34 3.14 1.97
C MET A 1 -18.08 2.31 1.75
N PHE A 2 -16.91 2.93 1.88
CA PHE A 2 -15.62 2.24 1.70
C PHE A 2 -15.37 1.34 2.92
N LYS A 3 -15.44 0.02 2.69
CA LYS A 3 -15.22 -1.00 3.72
C LYS A 3 -13.72 -1.11 4.00
N ALA A 4 -13.35 -0.94 5.26
CA ALA A 4 -12.00 -1.00 5.82
C ALA A 4 -11.33 -2.40 5.69
N ILE A 5 -11.07 -2.86 4.46
CA ILE A 5 -10.50 -4.18 4.18
C ILE A 5 -9.08 -4.07 3.58
N PHE A 6 -8.47 -2.88 3.53
CA PHE A 6 -7.16 -2.70 2.88
C PHE A 6 -5.93 -2.87 3.79
N ILE A 7 -6.05 -2.83 5.12
CA ILE A 7 -4.86 -2.60 6.00
C ILE A 7 -4.56 -3.73 7.00
N ALA A 8 -5.44 -4.70 7.17
CA ALA A 8 -5.17 -5.88 8.00
C ALA A 8 -3.86 -6.64 7.64
N PRO A 9 -3.43 -6.79 6.37
CA PRO A 9 -2.19 -7.49 6.07
C PRO A 9 -0.92 -6.64 6.30
N LEU A 10 -1.03 -5.31 6.33
CA LEU A 10 0.10 -4.40 6.54
C LEU A 10 0.60 -4.44 7.99
N LEU A 11 -0.31 -4.66 8.94
CA LEU A 11 0.01 -4.65 10.37
C LEU A 11 0.80 -5.89 10.83
N ALA A 12 0.61 -7.03 10.15
CA ALA A 12 1.31 -8.27 10.49
C ALA A 12 2.81 -8.24 10.12
N LEU A 13 3.21 -7.47 9.10
CA LEU A 13 4.62 -7.29 8.74
C LEU A 13 5.38 -6.42 9.76
N ALA A 14 4.72 -5.43 10.37
CA ALA A 14 5.38 -4.46 11.23
C ALA A 14 5.91 -5.05 12.56
N MET A 15 5.30 -6.14 13.07
CA MET A 15 5.70 -6.74 14.34
C MET A 15 7.04 -7.49 14.27
N SER A 16 7.53 -7.80 13.07
CA SER A 16 8.83 -8.47 12.88
C SER A 16 10.03 -7.51 12.82
N PHE A 17 9.79 -6.19 12.78
CA PHE A 17 10.81 -5.15 12.53
C PHE A 17 11.35 -4.45 13.80
N GLN A 18 11.05 -4.94 15.01
CA GLN A 18 11.37 -4.23 16.26
C GLN A 18 12.86 -4.19 16.69
N GLN A 19 13.80 -4.71 15.88
CA GLN A 19 15.23 -4.57 16.15
C GLN A 19 16.00 -4.18 14.88
N ALA A 20 16.09 -2.89 14.61
CA ALA A 20 17.06 -2.35 13.65
C ALA A 20 17.48 -0.94 14.10
N HIS A 21 18.78 -0.76 14.30
CA HIS A 21 19.40 0.53 14.63
C HIS A 21 19.31 1.49 13.43
N ALA A 22 19.52 2.79 13.64
CA ALA A 22 19.21 3.84 12.66
C ALA A 22 19.90 3.71 11.28
N ASP A 23 21.06 3.04 11.18
CA ASP A 23 21.70 2.72 9.88
C ASP A 23 21.00 1.55 9.15
N ASP A 24 20.53 0.53 9.87
CA ASP A 24 19.74 -0.60 9.32
C ASP A 24 18.37 -0.15 8.78
N THR A 25 17.82 0.95 9.30
CA THR A 25 16.48 1.41 8.93
C THR A 25 16.40 1.82 7.45
N SER A 26 17.49 2.40 6.92
CA SER A 26 17.58 2.79 5.50
C SER A 26 17.61 1.58 4.57
N ILE A 27 18.37 0.54 4.95
CA ILE A 27 18.49 -0.72 4.20
C ILE A 27 17.17 -1.48 4.25
N ALA A 28 16.59 -1.64 5.44
CA ALA A 28 15.28 -2.27 5.63
C ALA A 28 14.17 -1.57 4.85
N LEU A 29 14.18 -0.23 4.83
CA LEU A 29 13.24 0.55 4.05
C LEU A 29 13.44 0.31 2.54
N GLN A 30 14.68 0.32 2.05
CA GLN A 30 14.99 0.06 0.65
C GLN A 30 14.60 -1.36 0.24
N GLU A 31 14.89 -2.38 1.05
CA GLU A 31 14.49 -3.77 0.81
C GLU A 31 12.98 -3.92 0.77
N THR A 32 12.26 -3.22 1.66
CA THR A 32 10.79 -3.22 1.67
C THR A 32 10.22 -2.58 0.42
N GLN A 33 10.79 -1.45 -0.02
CA GLN A 33 10.37 -0.80 -1.26
C GLN A 33 10.63 -1.71 -2.47
N ASP A 34 11.80 -2.36 -2.53
CA ASP A 34 12.15 -3.29 -3.59
C ASP A 34 11.23 -4.52 -3.61
N CYS A 35 10.91 -5.06 -2.43
CA CYS A 35 9.95 -6.13 -2.24
C CYS A 35 8.57 -5.75 -2.80
N LEU A 36 8.09 -4.53 -2.54
CA LEU A 36 6.83 -4.04 -3.09
C LEU A 36 6.89 -3.87 -4.61
N ARG A 37 7.95 -3.25 -5.14
CA ARG A 37 8.06 -3.01 -6.59
C ARG A 37 8.24 -4.29 -7.39
N LYS A 38 9.07 -5.23 -6.89
CA LYS A 38 9.44 -6.46 -7.60
C LYS A 38 8.53 -7.65 -7.25
N GLN A 39 7.81 -7.60 -6.13
CA GLN A 39 6.94 -8.67 -5.62
C GLN A 39 7.62 -10.04 -5.52
N ASN A 40 8.94 -10.08 -5.32
CA ASN A 40 9.76 -11.30 -5.34
C ASN A 40 10.48 -11.58 -4.02
N CYS A 41 10.15 -10.84 -2.96
CA CYS A 41 10.66 -11.05 -1.61
C CYS A 41 10.12 -12.33 -0.98
N SER A 42 10.83 -12.85 0.02
CA SER A 42 10.45 -14.11 0.71
C SER A 42 9.03 -14.07 1.27
N SER A 43 8.60 -12.93 1.83
CA SER A 43 7.24 -12.77 2.36
C SER A 43 6.17 -12.92 1.27
N ALA A 44 6.45 -12.48 0.04
CA ALA A 44 5.52 -12.60 -1.10
C ALA A 44 5.38 -14.05 -1.60
N THR A 45 6.35 -14.92 -1.34
CA THR A 45 6.30 -16.34 -1.78
C THR A 45 5.58 -17.25 -0.80
N THR A 46 5.37 -16.80 0.44
CA THR A 46 4.57 -17.51 1.45
C THR A 46 3.09 -17.59 1.05
N ASP A 47 2.36 -18.58 1.58
CA ASP A 47 0.92 -18.71 1.32
C ASP A 47 0.14 -17.48 1.81
N ALA A 48 0.56 -16.90 2.94
CA ALA A 48 -0.01 -15.67 3.46
C ALA A 48 0.22 -14.48 2.50
N GLY A 49 1.44 -14.36 1.97
CA GLY A 49 1.79 -13.34 0.97
C GLY A 49 0.99 -13.48 -0.32
N LYS A 50 0.90 -14.70 -0.86
CA LYS A 50 0.08 -15.01 -2.04
C LYS A 50 -1.40 -14.74 -1.82
N ALA A 51 -1.93 -15.07 -0.64
CA ALA A 51 -3.32 -14.81 -0.28
C ALA A 51 -3.61 -13.31 -0.14
N ALA A 52 -2.68 -12.55 0.46
CA ALA A 52 -2.78 -11.09 0.52
C ALA A 52 -2.73 -10.47 -0.88
N ASP A 53 -1.79 -10.91 -1.73
CA ASP A 53 -1.68 -10.44 -3.11
C ASP A 53 -2.94 -10.73 -3.94
N ARG A 54 -3.52 -11.92 -3.77
CA ARG A 54 -4.79 -12.28 -4.41
C ARG A 54 -5.92 -11.36 -3.96
N LYS A 55 -6.03 -11.07 -2.66
CA LYS A 55 -7.04 -10.15 -2.13
C LYS A 55 -6.89 -8.74 -2.70
N VAL A 56 -5.65 -8.25 -2.83
CA VAL A 56 -5.38 -6.96 -3.48
C VAL A 56 -5.82 -7.00 -4.94
N LEU A 57 -5.42 -8.03 -5.68
CA LEU A 57 -5.81 -8.19 -7.09
C LEU A 57 -7.33 -8.22 -7.26
N ASP A 58 -8.04 -8.99 -6.42
CA ASP A 58 -9.49 -9.12 -6.47
C ASP A 58 -10.19 -7.80 -6.10
N ALA A 59 -9.67 -7.07 -5.11
CA ALA A 59 -10.16 -5.73 -4.75
C ALA A 59 -9.96 -4.71 -5.89
N LEU A 60 -8.96 -4.93 -6.74
CA LEU A 60 -8.69 -4.15 -7.94
C LEU A 60 -9.39 -4.71 -9.19
N GLY A 61 -10.40 -5.56 -9.02
CA GLY A 61 -11.17 -6.13 -10.12
C GLY A 61 -10.42 -7.17 -10.96
N GLY A 62 -9.23 -7.61 -10.56
CA GLY A 62 -8.41 -8.53 -11.33
C GLY A 62 -7.36 -7.86 -12.23
N ASP A 63 -7.21 -6.54 -12.19
CA ASP A 63 -6.26 -5.83 -13.04
C ASP A 63 -4.84 -5.85 -12.44
N ALA A 64 -3.95 -6.62 -13.08
CA ALA A 64 -2.57 -6.77 -12.64
C ALA A 64 -1.72 -5.51 -12.84
N SER A 65 -2.05 -4.67 -13.83
CA SER A 65 -1.35 -3.41 -14.10
C SER A 65 -1.67 -2.36 -13.04
N ILE A 66 -2.96 -2.23 -12.67
CA ILE A 66 -3.39 -1.38 -11.56
C ILE A 66 -2.78 -1.87 -10.24
N LYS A 67 -2.69 -3.20 -10.03
CA LYS A 67 -2.03 -3.77 -8.85
C LYS A 67 -0.54 -3.39 -8.78
N GLN A 68 0.19 -3.51 -9.88
CA GLN A 68 1.61 -3.16 -9.91
C GLN A 68 1.81 -1.66 -9.61
N GLU A 69 0.95 -0.80 -10.16
CA GLU A 69 0.98 0.63 -9.86
C GLU A 69 0.69 0.90 -8.38
N LEU A 70 -0.31 0.22 -7.79
CA LEU A 70 -0.63 0.34 -6.37
C LEU A 70 0.56 -0.04 -5.48
N TYR A 71 1.28 -1.12 -5.79
CA TYR A 71 2.49 -1.47 -5.03
C TYR A 71 3.63 -0.48 -5.23
N GLY A 72 3.77 0.09 -6.44
CA GLY A 72 4.70 1.18 -6.70
C GLY A 72 4.41 2.41 -5.83
N ILE A 73 3.15 2.87 -5.83
CA ILE A 73 2.70 3.98 -4.98
C ILE A 73 2.96 3.66 -3.51
N SER A 74 2.67 2.43 -3.06
CA SER A 74 2.90 2.01 -1.68
C SER A 74 4.39 2.10 -1.31
N ALA A 75 5.29 1.67 -2.20
CA ALA A 75 6.72 1.78 -2.00
C ALA A 75 7.17 3.25 -1.87
N ASP A 76 6.59 4.15 -2.67
CA ASP A 76 6.95 5.57 -2.67
C ASP A 76 6.38 6.34 -1.45
N ILE A 77 5.29 5.85 -0.85
CA ILE A 77 4.71 6.43 0.37
C ILE A 77 5.53 6.10 1.62
N LEU A 78 6.14 4.91 1.70
CA LEU A 78 6.92 4.47 2.87
C LEU A 78 7.98 5.47 3.34
N PRO A 79 8.88 6.03 2.50
CA PRO A 79 9.87 7.00 2.94
C PRO A 79 9.23 8.29 3.50
N ILE A 80 8.08 8.71 2.95
CA ILE A 80 7.33 9.86 3.44
C ILE A 80 6.78 9.57 4.84
N LEU A 81 6.23 8.38 5.06
CA LEU A 81 5.75 7.96 6.38
C LEU A 81 6.87 7.91 7.42
N VAL A 82 8.02 7.32 7.07
CA VAL A 82 9.20 7.28 7.95
C VAL A 82 9.67 8.69 8.29
N GLN A 83 9.72 9.59 7.29
CA GLN A 83 10.11 10.97 7.50
C GLN A 83 9.12 11.74 8.39
N GLN A 84 7.81 11.65 8.13
CA GLN A 84 6.78 12.33 8.91
C GLN A 84 6.71 11.80 10.35
N ALA A 85 6.98 10.52 10.55
CA ALA A 85 7.04 9.92 11.86
C ALA A 85 8.37 10.18 12.60
N GLY A 86 9.40 10.67 11.90
CA GLY A 86 10.75 10.80 12.45
C GLY A 86 11.37 9.45 12.82
N GLY A 87 11.07 8.39 12.05
CA GLY A 87 11.50 7.02 12.31
C GLY A 87 10.73 6.28 13.42
N ASP A 88 9.74 6.92 14.05
CA ASP A 88 8.94 6.32 15.12
C ASP A 88 7.81 5.43 14.55
N THR A 89 7.91 4.13 14.77
CA THR A 89 6.94 3.15 14.26
C THR A 89 5.53 3.33 14.83
N THR A 90 5.39 3.82 16.06
CA THR A 90 4.08 4.12 16.67
C THR A 90 3.43 5.31 15.98
N LYS A 91 4.21 6.34 15.65
CA LYS A 91 3.70 7.48 14.88
C LYS A 91 3.38 7.10 13.44
N MET A 92 4.20 6.25 12.80
CA MET A 92 3.87 5.71 11.47
C MET A 92 2.50 5.02 11.48
N LEU A 93 2.26 4.16 12.47
CA LEU A 93 0.96 3.49 12.63
C LEU A 93 -0.17 4.49 12.84
N ALA A 94 0.02 5.51 13.69
CA ALA A 94 -0.97 6.55 13.92
C ALA A 94 -1.29 7.37 12.65
N ILE A 95 -0.29 7.63 11.79
CA ILE A 95 -0.50 8.28 10.49
C ILE A 95 -1.35 7.38 9.58
N LEU A 96 -1.03 6.08 9.51
CA LEU A 96 -1.79 5.11 8.71
C LEU A 96 -3.22 4.90 9.24
N GLU A 97 -3.44 4.94 10.55
CA GLU A 97 -4.77 4.89 11.15
C GLU A 97 -5.58 6.14 10.84
N LYS A 98 -4.95 7.32 10.88
CA LYS A 98 -5.60 8.56 10.43
C LYS A 98 -5.95 8.51 8.94
N ALA A 99 -5.06 7.97 8.10
CA ALA A 99 -5.30 7.79 6.68
C ALA A 99 -6.49 6.86 6.39
N GLN A 100 -6.68 5.83 7.21
CA GLN A 100 -7.86 4.95 7.13
C GLN A 100 -9.16 5.69 7.38
N ASN A 101 -9.17 6.56 8.39
CA ASN A 101 -10.37 7.28 8.79
C ASN A 101 -10.63 8.50 7.88
N ASN A 102 -9.58 9.15 7.38
CA ASN A 102 -9.64 10.36 6.57
C ASN A 102 -8.64 10.29 5.38
N PRO A 103 -8.95 9.51 4.33
CA PRO A 103 -8.04 9.30 3.21
C PRO A 103 -7.77 10.56 2.39
N GLU A 104 -8.73 11.49 2.33
CA GLU A 104 -8.57 12.77 1.61
C GLU A 104 -7.53 13.67 2.28
N ASP A 105 -7.51 13.71 3.62
CA ASP A 105 -6.53 14.50 4.36
C ASP A 105 -5.15 13.88 4.26
N PHE A 106 -5.05 12.55 4.30
CA PHE A 106 -3.79 11.88 4.03
C PHE A 106 -3.27 12.16 2.63
N LEU A 107 -4.14 12.14 1.61
CA LEU A 107 -3.76 12.44 0.23
C LEU A 107 -3.15 13.85 0.11
N LYS A 108 -3.69 14.85 0.82
CA LYS A 108 -3.15 16.23 0.83
C LYS A 108 -1.74 16.33 1.42
N LEU A 109 -1.33 15.37 2.26
CA LEU A 109 0.01 15.31 2.84
C LEU A 109 1.07 14.72 1.90
N LEU A 110 0.65 14.11 0.79
CA LEU A 110 1.54 13.49 -0.17
C LEU A 110 2.01 14.50 -1.23
N PRO A 111 3.19 14.33 -1.83
CA PRO A 111 3.62 15.08 -3.02
C PRO A 111 2.57 15.02 -4.14
N LEU A 112 2.44 16.12 -4.91
CA LEU A 112 1.45 16.22 -6.00
C LEU A 112 1.55 15.08 -7.02
N GLU A 113 2.76 14.59 -7.28
CA GLU A 113 3.01 13.47 -8.17
C GLU A 113 2.32 12.19 -7.66
N LEU A 114 2.51 11.82 -6.40
CA LEU A 114 1.82 10.69 -5.77
C LEU A 114 0.32 10.91 -5.67
N GLN A 115 -0.14 12.13 -5.40
CA GLN A 115 -1.57 12.43 -5.40
C GLN A 115 -2.21 12.13 -6.76
N ASN A 116 -1.55 12.52 -7.84
CA ASN A 116 -2.04 12.31 -9.20
C ASN A 116 -2.04 10.82 -9.55
N ARG A 117 -1.00 10.08 -9.20
CA ARG A 117 -0.93 8.63 -9.42
C ARG A 117 -2.03 7.88 -8.69
N ILE A 118 -2.29 8.22 -7.43
CA ILE A 118 -3.41 7.65 -6.65
C ILE A 118 -4.76 7.95 -7.33
N LYS A 119 -4.97 9.18 -7.80
CA LYS A 119 -6.19 9.55 -8.54
C LYS A 119 -6.36 8.76 -9.83
N ILE A 120 -5.27 8.53 -10.57
CA ILE A 120 -5.27 7.75 -11.82
C ILE A 120 -5.68 6.31 -11.52
N VAL A 121 -5.06 5.68 -10.51
CA VAL A 121 -5.38 4.31 -10.07
C VAL A 121 -6.84 4.20 -9.64
N ALA A 122 -7.33 5.14 -8.81
CA ALA A 122 -8.72 5.16 -8.36
C ALA A 122 -9.71 5.32 -9.54
N THR A 123 -9.45 6.25 -10.45
CA THR A 123 -10.30 6.47 -11.63
C THR A 123 -10.27 5.27 -12.59
N GLY A 124 -9.11 4.62 -12.73
CA GLY A 124 -8.95 3.41 -13.53
C GLY A 124 -9.80 2.27 -12.99
N LEU A 125 -9.80 2.10 -11.65
CA LEU A 125 -10.62 1.10 -10.97
C LEU A 125 -12.12 1.34 -11.18
N ASP A 126 -12.59 2.58 -11.04
CA ASP A 126 -14.01 2.91 -11.24
C ASP A 126 -14.49 2.57 -12.66
N LYS A 127 -13.65 2.83 -13.67
CA LYS A 127 -13.96 2.50 -15.08
C LYS A 127 -14.04 0.99 -15.29
N ASP A 128 -13.07 0.22 -14.78
CA ASP A 128 -13.06 -1.23 -14.92
C ASP A 128 -14.25 -1.89 -14.20
N GLN A 129 -14.60 -1.41 -13.01
CA GLN A 129 -15.78 -1.88 -12.28
C GLN A 129 -17.10 -1.53 -12.98
N ALA A 130 -17.21 -0.33 -13.57
CA ALA A 130 -18.39 0.05 -14.36
C ALA A 130 -18.57 -0.86 -15.60
N LEU A 131 -17.48 -1.24 -16.26
CA LEU A 131 -17.52 -2.15 -17.41
C LEU A 131 -17.89 -3.58 -17.01
N LYS A 132 -17.46 -4.06 -15.84
CA LYS A 132 -17.78 -5.40 -15.33
C LYS A 132 -19.20 -5.50 -14.75
N GLY A 133 -19.71 -4.43 -14.13
CA GLY A 133 -21.08 -4.35 -13.60
C GLY A 133 -22.19 -4.26 -14.66
N GLY A 134 -21.84 -3.89 -15.91
CA GLY A 134 -22.78 -3.81 -17.04
C GLY A 134 -23.11 -5.15 -17.70
N LYS A 135 -22.44 -6.25 -17.34
CA LYS A 135 -22.79 -7.60 -17.80
C LYS A 135 -23.67 -8.32 -16.77
N LYS A 136 -24.94 -7.93 -16.70
CA LYS A 136 -26.01 -8.83 -16.23
C LYS A 136 -26.87 -9.17 -17.45
N PHE A 137 -26.67 -10.36 -17.99
CA PHE A 137 -27.65 -11.01 -18.86
C PHE A 137 -28.67 -11.74 -17.98
#